data_AF-A0A4Y9JQ04-F1
#
_entry.id   AF-A0A4Y9JQ04-F1
#
_cell.length_a   1.000
_cell.length_b   1.000
_cell.length_c   1.000
_cell.angle_alpha   90.00
_cell.angle_beta   90.00
_cell.angle_gamma   90.00
#
_symmetry.space_group_name_H-M   'P 1'
#
loop_
_entity.id
_entity.type
_entity.pdbx_description
1 polymer ?
#
loop_
_entity_poly.entity_id
_entity_poly.type
_entity_poly.pdbx_seq_one_letter_code
_entity_poly.pdbx_strand_id
1 'polypeptide(L)' 'MKKGKYLCPCCMNYALSTEREYEVCSICGWEDDPVQFDDPDFYGGANQMSLNDARKCFEEYTNINCKKIKA' A
#
# COMPACT_ATOMS: atom_id res chain seq x y z
N MET A 1 17.88 -8.18 -4.36
CA MET A 1 16.69 -7.30 -4.32
C MET A 1 17.17 -5.94 -3.81
N LYS A 2 17.00 -4.85 -4.58
CA LYS A 2 17.28 -3.51 -4.06
C LYS A 2 16.25 -3.25 -2.96
N LYS A 3 16.70 -2.99 -1.72
CA LYS A 3 15.81 -2.50 -0.66
C LYS A 3 15.29 -1.13 -1.08
N GLY A 4 13.99 -0.89 -0.92
CA GLY A 4 13.44 0.46 -1.02
C GLY A 4 14.09 1.37 0.02
N LYS A 5 14.07 2.68 -0.24
CA LYS A 5 14.53 3.70 0.71
C LYS A 5 13.40 4.20 1.60
N TYR A 6 12.16 4.12 1.13
CA TYR A 6 10.98 4.62 1.83
C TYR A 6 10.03 3.48 2.20
N LEU A 7 9.25 3.73 3.25
CA LEU A 7 8.26 2.81 3.76
C LEU A 7 7.00 2.87 2.91
N CYS A 8 6.50 1.72 2.52
CA CYS A 8 5.15 1.64 1.98
C CYS A 8 4.13 1.94 3.10
N PRO A 9 3.18 2.87 2.90
CA PRO A 9 2.22 3.27 3.94
C PRO A 9 1.21 2.17 4.29
N CYS A 10 1.07 1.16 3.43
CA CYS A 10 0.21 0.00 3.65
C CYS A 10 0.92 -1.08 4.49
N CYS A 11 2.04 -1.63 3.99
CA CYS A 11 2.69 -2.79 4.62
C CYS A 11 3.85 -2.45 5.56
N MET A 12 4.21 -1.16 5.69
CA MET A 12 5.29 -0.68 6.56
C MET A 12 6.66 -1.35 6.30
N ASN A 13 6.90 -1.82 5.08
CA ASN A 13 8.20 -2.34 4.65
C ASN A 13 8.92 -1.34 3.73
N TYR A 14 10.25 -1.34 3.80
CA TYR A 14 11.12 -0.56 2.92
C TYR A 14 11.12 -1.12 1.49
N ALA A 15 10.18 -0.65 0.68
CA ALA A 15 9.87 -1.21 -0.63
C ALA A 15 9.72 -0.16 -1.73
N LEU A 16 9.75 1.12 -1.38
CA LEU A 16 9.60 2.23 -2.33
C LEU A 16 10.94 2.95 -2.54
N SER A 17 11.22 3.35 -3.77
CA SER A 17 12.39 4.15 -4.15
C SER A 17 12.15 5.66 -4.03
N THR A 18 10.89 6.09 -4.09
CA THR A 18 10.39 7.45 -3.85
C THR A 18 9.30 7.46 -2.76
N GLU A 19 8.90 8.64 -2.30
CA GLU A 19 7.80 8.82 -1.32
C GLU A 19 6.71 9.67 -1.98
N ARG A 20 5.48 9.16 -1.99
CA ARG A 20 4.27 9.78 -2.56
C ARG A 20 4.39 10.09 -4.06
N GLU A 21 4.98 9.19 -4.84
CA GLU A 21 5.18 9.35 -6.29
C GLU A 21 4.60 8.17 -7.08
N TYR A 22 3.45 7.65 -6.64
CA TYR A 22 2.69 6.61 -7.35
C TYR A 22 3.48 5.32 -7.60
N GLU A 23 4.51 5.04 -6.81
CA GLU A 23 5.28 3.81 -6.92
C GLU A 23 4.48 2.64 -6.34
N VAL A 24 4.39 1.53 -7.08
CA VAL A 24 3.74 0.32 -6.61
C VAL A 24 4.69 -0.49 -5.73
N CYS A 25 4.28 -0.71 -4.48
CA CYS A 25 5.02 -1.50 -3.52
C CYS A 25 5.21 -2.96 -4.01
N SER A 26 6.46 -3.36 -4.23
CA SER A 26 6.80 -4.73 -4.65
C SER A 26 6.49 -5.83 -3.63
N ILE A 27 6.12 -5.47 -2.39
CA ILE A 27 5.79 -6.43 -1.31
C ILE A 27 4.28 -6.65 -1.22
N CYS A 28 3.50 -5.57 -1.13
CA CYS A 28 2.06 -5.67 -0.91
C CYS A 28 1.21 -5.32 -2.14
N GLY A 29 1.76 -4.61 -3.13
CA GLY A 29 1.01 -4.20 -4.33
C GLY A 29 0.24 -2.88 -4.19
N TRP A 30 0.36 -2.18 -3.07
CA TRP A 30 -0.19 -0.84 -2.87
C TRP A 30 0.55 0.20 -3.72
N GLU A 31 -0.15 1.06 -4.44
CA GLU A 31 0.41 2.24 -5.12
C GLU A 31 0.47 3.42 -4.16
N ASP A 32 1.65 4.05 -4.03
CA ASP A 32 1.91 5.15 -3.10
C ASP A 32 1.33 6.50 -3.59
N ASP A 33 0.00 6.53 -3.68
CA ASP A 33 -0.81 7.67 -4.10
C ASP A 33 -0.89 8.75 -3.00
N PRO A 34 -0.51 10.01 -3.28
CA PRO A 34 -0.58 11.10 -2.31
C PRO A 34 -2.00 11.37 -1.79
N VAL A 35 -3.02 11.21 -2.62
CA VAL A 35 -4.40 11.51 -2.24
C VAL A 35 -4.89 10.52 -1.19
N GLN A 36 -4.71 9.22 -1.43
CA GLN A 36 -5.03 8.16 -0.47
C GLN A 36 -4.07 8.12 0.73
N PHE A 37 -2.87 8.70 0.61
CA PHE A 37 -2.01 8.93 1.77
C PHE A 37 -2.60 10.00 2.69
N ASP A 38 -2.99 11.15 2.14
CA ASP A 38 -3.49 12.29 2.90
C ASP A 38 -4.94 12.09 3.38
N ASP A 39 -5.75 11.30 2.67
CA ASP A 39 -7.08 10.82 3.09
C ASP A 39 -7.13 9.27 3.11
N PRO A 40 -6.74 8.62 4.23
CA PRO A 40 -6.61 7.17 4.33
C PRO A 40 -7.92 6.37 4.21
N ASP A 41 -9.08 7.03 4.30
CA ASP A 41 -10.40 6.42 4.13
C ASP A 41 -10.97 6.64 2.71
N PHE A 42 -10.25 7.40 1.85
CA PHE A 42 -10.64 7.59 0.45
C PHE A 42 -10.57 6.28 -0.35
N TYR A 43 -11.71 5.92 -0.97
CA TYR A 43 -11.90 4.67 -1.70
C TYR A 43 -12.01 4.90 -3.22
N GLY A 44 -11.52 3.95 -4.02
CA GLY A 44 -11.75 3.92 -5.46
C GLY A 44 -10.91 4.89 -6.29
N GLY A 45 -9.75 5.30 -5.77
CA GLY A 45 -8.74 6.11 -6.47
C GLY A 45 -7.74 5.26 -7.24
N ALA A 46 -6.45 5.59 -7.10
CA ALA A 46 -5.34 4.79 -7.64
C ALA A 46 -5.34 3.35 -7.12
N ASN A 47 -5.78 3.16 -5.87
CA ASN A 47 -6.05 1.86 -5.28
C ASN A 47 -7.56 1.66 -5.14
N GLN A 48 -8.04 0.46 -5.46
CA GLN A 48 -9.45 0.11 -5.25
C GLN A 48 -9.86 0.24 -3.78
N MET A 49 -9.02 -0.23 -2.86
CA MET A 49 -9.25 -0.15 -1.42
C MET A 49 -8.79 1.19 -0.86
N SER A 50 -9.36 1.61 0.27
CA SER A 50 -8.78 2.68 1.08
C SER A 50 -7.45 2.23 1.69
N LEU A 51 -6.60 3.18 2.10
CA LEU A 51 -5.32 2.86 2.74
C LEU A 51 -5.53 2.11 4.07
N ASN A 52 -6.56 2.49 4.83
CA ASN A 52 -6.91 1.80 6.07
C ASN A 52 -7.43 0.38 5.83
N ASP A 53 -8.22 0.15 4.78
CA ASP A 53 -8.65 -1.20 4.42
C ASP A 53 -7.48 -2.04 3.92
N ALA A 54 -6.56 -1.46 3.15
CA ALA A 54 -5.37 -2.14 2.67
C ALA A 54 -4.41 -2.53 3.82
N ARG A 55 -4.26 -1.69 4.84
CA ARG A 55 -3.50 -2.02 6.07
C ARG A 55 -4.09 -3.25 6.76
N LYS A 56 -5.39 -3.23 7.07
CA LYS A 56 -6.11 -4.35 7.68
C LYS A 56 -5.99 -5.61 6.83
N CYS A 57 -6.17 -5.47 5.52
CA CYS A 57 -6.02 -6.53 4.55
C CYS A 57 -4.63 -7.17 4.58
N PHE A 58 -3.56 -6.37 4.63
CA PHE A 58 -2.20 -6.90 4.69
C PHE A 58 -1.94 -7.63 6.00
N GLU A 59 -2.38 -7.07 7.13
CA GLU A 59 -2.33 -7.72 8.44
C GLU A 59 -3.11 -9.05 8.45
N GLU A 60 -4.31 -9.08 7.88
CA GLU A 60 -5.12 -10.30 7.76
C GLU A 60 -4.58 -11.30 6.73
N TYR A 61 -3.90 -10.86 5.69
CA TYR A 61 -3.26 -11.75 4.71
C TYR A 61 -2.15 -12.58 5.36
N THR A 62 -1.39 -11.99 6.27
CA THR A 62 -0.48 -12.77 7.13
C THR A 62 -1.20 -13.80 8.00
N ASN A 63 -2.53 -13.69 8.11
CA ASN A 63 -3.43 -14.50 8.94
C ASN A 63 -4.55 -15.25 8.15
N ILE A 64 -4.47 -15.37 6.80
CA ILE A 64 -5.18 -16.33 5.91
C ILE A 64 -6.30 -15.78 4.97
N ASN A 65 -6.83 -14.55 5.05
CA ASN A 65 -8.08 -14.23 4.28
C ASN A 65 -8.17 -12.98 3.40
N CYS A 66 -7.12 -12.18 3.18
CA CYS A 66 -7.29 -11.00 2.31
C CYS A 66 -7.12 -11.29 0.80
N LYS A 67 -8.06 -10.75 -0.01
CA LYS A 67 -7.91 -10.64 -1.47
C LYS A 67 -6.70 -9.73 -1.74
N LYS A 68 -5.79 -10.15 -2.63
CA LYS A 68 -4.54 -9.43 -2.94
C LYS A 68 -4.80 -7.93 -3.11
N ILE A 69 -4.09 -7.10 -2.35
CA ILE A 69 -4.05 -5.66 -2.58
C ILE A 69 -3.60 -5.46 -4.03
N LYS A 70 -4.39 -4.68 -4.76
CA LYS A 70 -4.09 -4.24 -6.12
C LYS A 70 -4.38 -2.75 -6.16
N ALA A 71 -3.43 -2.00 -6.71
CA ALA A 71 -3.72 -0.75 -7.37
C ALA A 71 -4.81 -0.99 -8.43
#